data_AF-A0A956N304-F1
#
_entry.id   AF-A0A956N304-F1
#
_cell.length_a   1.000
_cell.length_b   1.000
_cell.length_c   1.000
_cell.angle_alpha   90.00
_cell.angle_beta   90.00
_cell.angle_gamma   90.00
#
_symmetry.space_group_name_H-M   'P 1'
#
loop_
_entity.id
_entity.type
_entity.pdbx_description
1 polymer ?
#
loop_
_entity_poly.entity_id
_entity_poly.type
_entity_poly.pdbx_seq_one_letter_code
_entity_poly.pdbx_strand_id
1 'polypeptide(L)'
;MSHESNARPSPDARSETFADLLARRFERRRVLRAVAAAPLFLALPTAGCRRVPDPNIRVPSTSLRFDPVSASSEDAVRVPAHYRWNVVARWGDPVLPGAPPWDFHAQTANAQSRQFGYNNDFVAYFPLPEAAVERGLLAVNHEYTNAKHMFPGLGKARPSRDQIDVEMAAHGMSIVEIERGEDGGFRLAEPGRWNRRITADTQLLLSGPAAGSEWLRTSRDPSGRRVAGMLYNCSGGKTPWGTVLTCEENFHNYFGGVESLPVDDPRAADHARYGIEAGPSDYGWESAHPRFDVGRE
;
A
#
# COMPACT_ATOMS: atom_id res chain seq x y z
N MET A 1 -16.14 7.91 -0.27
CA MET A 1 -15.45 8.61 -1.37
C MET A 1 -14.32 7.70 -1.79
N SER A 2 -14.47 7.07 -2.95
CA SER A 2 -13.45 6.25 -3.58
C SER A 2 -12.25 7.13 -3.91
N HIS A 3 -11.08 6.84 -3.33
CA HIS A 3 -9.82 7.38 -3.84
C HIS A 3 -9.52 6.64 -5.14
N GLU A 4 -9.96 7.22 -6.26
CA GLU A 4 -9.41 6.86 -7.57
C GLU A 4 -7.96 7.34 -7.62
N SER A 5 -7.04 6.45 -8.01
CA SER A 5 -5.65 6.80 -8.27
C SER A 5 -5.62 7.84 -9.40
N ASN A 6 -5.47 9.12 -9.06
CA ASN A 6 -5.28 10.19 -10.03
C ASN A 6 -3.81 10.21 -10.48
N ALA A 7 -3.39 9.16 -11.19
CA ALA A 7 -2.18 9.24 -12.00
C ALA A 7 -2.45 10.22 -13.15
N ARG A 8 -2.08 11.49 -12.97
CA ARG A 8 -2.13 12.50 -14.03
C ARG A 8 -0.91 12.32 -14.94
N PRO A 9 -1.08 12.30 -16.29
CA PRO A 9 0.05 12.23 -17.20
C PRO A 9 0.85 13.55 -17.22
N SER A 10 2.18 13.42 -17.17
CA SER A 10 3.16 14.53 -17.26
C SER A 10 3.06 15.27 -18.60
N PRO A 11 3.16 16.62 -18.62
CA PRO A 11 3.21 17.38 -19.87
C PRO A 11 4.65 17.44 -20.43
N ASP A 12 4.88 16.74 -21.55
CA ASP A 12 6.03 16.76 -22.50
C ASP A 12 7.44 16.41 -21.98
N ALA A 13 8.27 15.55 -22.60
CA ALA A 13 8.17 14.68 -23.76
C ALA A 13 9.24 13.56 -23.68
N ARG A 14 8.91 12.36 -24.19
CA ARG A 14 9.78 11.21 -24.58
C ARG A 14 10.09 10.07 -23.59
N SER A 15 9.32 9.85 -22.53
CA SER A 15 9.33 8.53 -21.88
C SER A 15 7.92 7.99 -21.74
N GLU A 16 7.65 6.85 -22.39
CA GLU A 16 6.38 6.13 -22.26
C GLU A 16 6.12 5.81 -20.79
N THR A 17 4.91 6.08 -20.33
CA THR A 17 4.46 5.67 -19.00
C THR A 17 4.20 4.16 -19.00
N PHE A 18 4.21 3.53 -17.82
CA PHE A 18 3.82 2.13 -17.70
C PHE A 18 2.37 1.89 -18.18
N ALA A 19 1.49 2.87 -18.01
CA ALA A 19 0.13 2.85 -18.54
C ALA A 19 0.11 2.79 -20.08
N ASP A 20 0.99 3.56 -20.76
CA ASP A 20 1.14 3.53 -22.22
C ASP A 20 1.62 2.15 -22.71
N LEU A 21 2.55 1.53 -21.98
CA LEU A 21 3.03 0.18 -22.26
C LEU A 21 1.93 -0.87 -22.09
N LEU A 22 1.08 -0.71 -21.06
CA LEU A 22 -0.05 -1.60 -20.80
C LEU A 22 -1.12 -1.48 -21.90
N ALA A 23 -1.50 -0.27 -22.27
CA ALA A 23 -2.48 0.03 -23.33
C ALA A 23 -2.06 -0.60 -24.66
N ARG A 24 -0.79 -0.44 -25.06
CA ARG A 24 -0.26 -1.07 -26.27
C ARG A 24 -0.27 -2.60 -26.23
N ARG A 25 -0.02 -3.21 -25.06
CA ARG A 25 -0.10 -4.67 -24.90
C ARG A 25 -1.54 -5.17 -25.08
N PHE A 26 -2.53 -4.42 -24.59
CA PHE A 26 -3.94 -4.72 -24.81
C PHE A 26 -4.38 -4.51 -26.26
N GLU A 27 -3.90 -3.46 -26.92
CA GLU A 27 -4.15 -3.21 -28.34
C GLU A 27 -3.53 -4.29 -29.24
N ARG A 28 -2.28 -4.69 -29.00
CA ARG A 28 -1.65 -5.81 -29.74
C ARG A 28 -2.39 -7.14 -29.55
N ARG A 29 -2.90 -7.42 -28.35
CA ARG A 29 -3.75 -8.59 -28.10
C ARG A 29 -5.13 -8.48 -28.74
N ARG A 30 -5.68 -7.27 -28.91
CA ARG A 30 -6.93 -7.03 -29.65
C ARG A 30 -6.72 -7.17 -31.16
N VAL A 31 -5.61 -6.68 -31.70
CA VAL A 31 -5.26 -6.85 -33.13
C VAL A 31 -4.98 -8.33 -33.46
N LEU A 32 -4.23 -9.05 -32.61
CA LEU A 32 -4.00 -10.49 -32.80
C LEU A 32 -5.26 -11.35 -32.61
N ARG A 33 -6.26 -10.88 -31.84
CA ARG A 33 -7.58 -11.53 -31.75
C ARG A 33 -8.51 -11.13 -32.91
N ALA A 34 -8.38 -9.92 -33.45
CA ALA A 34 -9.20 -9.42 -34.56
C ALA A 34 -8.83 -10.05 -35.91
N VAL A 35 -7.59 -10.50 -36.11
CA VAL A 35 -7.19 -11.23 -37.32
C VAL A 35 -7.77 -12.66 -37.37
N ALA A 36 -8.20 -13.22 -36.24
CA ALA A 36 -8.80 -14.56 -36.18
C ALA A 36 -10.33 -14.58 -36.36
N ALA A 37 -10.99 -13.43 -36.50
CA ALA A 37 -12.45 -13.38 -36.63
C ALA A 37 -12.91 -12.19 -37.50
N ALA A 38 -12.84 -12.37 -38.81
CA ALA A 38 -13.76 -11.70 -39.72
C ALA A 38 -14.75 -12.76 -40.23
N PRO A 39 -16.07 -12.52 -40.14
CA PRO A 39 -16.70 -11.75 -41.20
C PRO A 39 -17.57 -10.59 -40.73
N LEU A 40 -17.63 -9.62 -41.63
CA LEU A 40 -18.42 -8.40 -41.70
C LEU A 40 -19.93 -8.69 -41.71
N PHE A 41 -20.75 -8.03 -40.87
CA PHE A 41 -22.11 -7.57 -41.23
C PHE A 41 -22.55 -6.37 -40.36
N LEU A 42 -22.90 -5.27 -41.03
CA LEU A 42 -23.66 -4.13 -40.49
C LEU A 42 -25.14 -4.52 -40.31
N ALA A 43 -25.73 -4.24 -39.15
CA ALA A 43 -27.06 -3.63 -38.98
C ALA A 43 -27.43 -3.57 -37.47
N LEU A 44 -27.75 -2.38 -36.97
CA LEU A 44 -28.54 -2.18 -35.74
C LEU A 44 -30.03 -2.19 -36.13
N PRO A 45 -30.90 -2.84 -35.33
CA PRO A 45 -31.70 -2.03 -34.41
C PRO A 45 -31.91 -2.64 -33.02
N THR A 46 -32.26 -1.76 -32.10
CA THR A 46 -32.58 -1.96 -30.69
C THR A 46 -33.79 -2.88 -30.45
N ALA A 47 -33.58 -4.01 -29.76
CA ALA A 47 -34.61 -4.73 -29.02
C ALA A 47 -33.97 -5.63 -27.95
N GLY A 48 -34.59 -5.73 -26.78
CA GLY A 48 -34.03 -6.28 -25.53
C GLY A 48 -33.25 -7.59 -25.69
N CYS A 49 -32.01 -7.59 -25.23
CA CYS A 49 -31.15 -8.77 -25.29
C CYS A 49 -31.50 -9.72 -24.12
N ARG A 50 -32.57 -10.49 -24.27
CA ARG A 50 -32.61 -11.82 -23.63
C ARG A 50 -31.58 -12.66 -24.37
N ARG A 51 -30.37 -12.77 -23.81
CA ARG A 51 -29.37 -13.73 -24.27
C ARG A 51 -29.96 -15.12 -24.09
N VAL A 52 -30.40 -15.73 -25.19
CA VAL A 52 -30.55 -17.18 -25.26
C VAL A 52 -29.13 -17.73 -25.12
N PRO A 53 -28.83 -18.56 -24.10
CA PRO A 53 -27.53 -19.19 -24.03
C PRO A 53 -27.37 -20.06 -25.28
N ASP A 54 -26.34 -19.81 -26.07
CA ASP A 54 -25.97 -20.71 -27.17
C ASP A 54 -25.56 -22.06 -26.55
N PRO A 55 -26.30 -23.15 -26.80
CA PRO A 55 -26.01 -24.45 -26.21
C PRO A 55 -24.65 -25.03 -26.67
N ASN A 56 -24.00 -24.42 -27.66
CA ASN A 56 -22.70 -24.83 -28.17
C ASN A 56 -21.51 -24.02 -27.58
N ILE A 57 -21.76 -23.00 -26.76
CA ILE A 57 -20.68 -22.39 -25.98
C ILE A 57 -20.40 -23.30 -24.78
N ARG A 58 -19.38 -24.15 -24.92
CA ARG A 58 -18.75 -24.83 -23.78
C ARG A 58 -18.22 -23.75 -22.84
N VAL A 59 -18.96 -23.47 -21.77
CA VAL A 59 -18.42 -22.78 -20.59
C VAL A 59 -17.21 -23.60 -20.15
N PRO A 60 -16.00 -23.02 -20.08
CA PRO A 60 -14.84 -23.75 -19.61
C PRO A 60 -15.18 -24.38 -18.27
N SER A 61 -14.98 -25.70 -18.13
CA SER A 61 -15.13 -26.37 -16.84
C SER A 61 -14.17 -25.69 -15.86
N THR A 62 -14.70 -24.87 -14.97
CA THR A 62 -13.86 -24.18 -13.99
C THR A 62 -13.39 -25.21 -12.97
N SER A 63 -12.13 -25.11 -12.52
CA SER A 63 -11.63 -25.89 -11.38
C SER A 63 -12.16 -25.37 -10.03
N LEU A 64 -12.99 -24.33 -10.04
CA LEU A 64 -13.56 -23.71 -8.85
C LEU A 64 -14.63 -24.64 -8.25
N ARG A 65 -14.58 -24.81 -6.93
CA ARG A 65 -15.45 -25.73 -6.18
C ARG A 65 -16.42 -25.00 -5.23
N PHE A 66 -16.72 -23.74 -5.50
CA PHE A 66 -17.61 -22.92 -4.68
C PHE A 66 -18.57 -22.14 -5.58
N ASP A 67 -19.76 -21.85 -5.05
CA ASP A 67 -20.74 -21.00 -5.72
C ASP A 67 -20.35 -19.52 -5.58
N PRO A 68 -20.34 -18.73 -6.67
CA PRO A 68 -20.05 -17.31 -6.61
C PRO A 68 -20.99 -16.55 -5.67
N VAL A 69 -20.43 -15.63 -4.88
CA VAL A 69 -21.21 -14.74 -4.00
C VAL A 69 -21.70 -13.53 -4.80
N SER A 70 -22.97 -13.13 -4.61
CA SER A 70 -23.52 -11.93 -5.24
C SER A 70 -22.99 -10.64 -4.61
N ALA A 71 -22.88 -9.58 -5.42
CA ALA A 71 -22.53 -8.25 -4.93
C ALA A 71 -23.51 -7.77 -3.83
N SER A 72 -22.99 -7.04 -2.86
CA SER A 72 -23.73 -6.50 -1.72
C SER A 72 -23.16 -5.14 -1.33
N SER A 73 -23.99 -4.29 -0.72
CA SER A 73 -23.60 -3.01 -0.11
C SER A 73 -23.62 -3.06 1.42
N GLU A 74 -23.82 -4.23 2.01
CA GLU A 74 -23.77 -4.41 3.47
C GLU A 74 -22.35 -4.26 3.99
N ASP A 75 -22.22 -3.71 5.19
CA ASP A 75 -20.96 -3.64 5.93
C ASP A 75 -20.65 -4.99 6.60
N ALA A 76 -20.49 -6.04 5.78
CA ALA A 76 -20.23 -7.40 6.23
C ALA A 76 -19.43 -8.19 5.19
N VAL A 77 -18.51 -9.03 5.68
CA VAL A 77 -17.78 -9.99 4.82
C VAL A 77 -18.70 -11.17 4.51
N ARG A 78 -19.05 -11.33 3.23
CA ARG A 78 -19.82 -12.48 2.72
C ARG A 78 -18.89 -13.47 2.03
N VAL A 79 -18.96 -14.73 2.43
CA VAL A 79 -18.18 -15.84 1.86
C VAL A 79 -19.11 -16.91 1.28
N PRO A 80 -18.64 -17.78 0.36
CA PRO A 80 -19.45 -18.88 -0.17
C PRO A 80 -19.95 -19.83 0.93
N ALA A 81 -20.98 -20.61 0.61
CA ALA A 81 -21.48 -21.64 1.52
C ALA A 81 -20.34 -22.58 1.97
N HIS A 82 -20.35 -22.96 3.25
CA HIS A 82 -19.34 -23.81 3.89
C HIS A 82 -17.93 -23.18 4.07
N TYR A 83 -17.77 -21.89 3.75
CA TYR A 83 -16.60 -21.10 4.14
C TYR A 83 -16.86 -20.30 5.41
N ARG A 84 -15.78 -19.93 6.11
CA ARG A 84 -15.80 -19.00 7.24
C ARG A 84 -14.67 -17.99 7.10
N TRP A 85 -14.81 -16.89 7.82
CA TRP A 85 -13.76 -15.89 7.98
C TRP A 85 -13.65 -15.51 9.46
N ASN A 86 -12.49 -15.02 9.86
CA ASN A 86 -12.26 -14.43 11.17
C ASN A 86 -11.24 -13.29 11.02
N VAL A 87 -11.21 -12.37 11.99
CA VAL A 87 -10.17 -11.35 12.04
C VAL A 87 -8.90 -11.97 12.62
N VAL A 88 -7.76 -11.75 11.96
CA VAL A 88 -6.45 -12.21 12.44
C VAL A 88 -5.75 -11.11 13.23
N ALA A 89 -5.70 -9.89 12.69
CA ALA A 89 -5.10 -8.70 13.30
C ALA A 89 -5.89 -7.44 12.91
N ARG A 90 -5.79 -6.40 13.72
CA ARG A 90 -6.44 -5.09 13.58
C ARG A 90 -5.45 -3.98 13.90
N TRP A 91 -5.68 -2.80 13.34
CA TRP A 91 -4.99 -1.59 13.77
C TRP A 91 -5.05 -1.44 15.29
N GLY A 92 -3.89 -1.23 15.91
CA GLY A 92 -3.78 -1.08 17.36
C GLY A 92 -3.47 -2.36 18.13
N ASP A 93 -3.56 -3.54 17.51
CA ASP A 93 -3.18 -4.79 18.16
C ASP A 93 -1.70 -4.77 18.58
N PRO A 94 -1.33 -5.35 19.74
CA PRO A 94 0.05 -5.33 20.20
C PRO A 94 0.95 -6.11 19.25
N VAL A 95 2.01 -5.47 18.75
CA VAL A 95 3.04 -6.14 17.93
C VAL A 95 4.25 -6.47 18.78
N LEU A 96 4.75 -5.52 19.57
CA LEU A 96 5.93 -5.72 20.39
C LEU A 96 5.57 -6.14 21.82
N PRO A 97 6.44 -6.91 22.51
CA PRO A 97 6.30 -7.16 23.94
C PRO A 97 6.17 -5.83 24.72
N GLY A 98 5.18 -5.74 25.61
CA GLY A 98 4.91 -4.54 26.40
C GLY A 98 4.34 -3.36 25.61
N ALA A 99 3.82 -3.59 24.39
CA ALA A 99 2.96 -2.61 23.73
C ALA A 99 1.77 -2.26 24.64
N PRO A 100 1.41 -0.99 24.79
CA PRO A 100 0.31 -0.60 25.66
C PRO A 100 -1.02 -1.12 25.09
N PRO A 101 -2.06 -1.28 25.93
CA PRO A 101 -3.41 -1.56 25.44
C PRO A 101 -3.84 -0.53 24.40
N TRP A 102 -4.63 -0.98 23.43
CA TRP A 102 -5.22 -0.09 22.44
C TRP A 102 -6.18 0.90 23.11
N ASP A 103 -5.98 2.19 22.86
CA ASP A 103 -6.89 3.25 23.26
C ASP A 103 -7.09 4.21 22.09
N PHE A 104 -8.25 4.11 21.44
CA PHE A 104 -8.61 4.94 20.29
C PHE A 104 -8.65 6.44 20.61
N HIS A 105 -8.94 6.82 21.87
CA HIS A 105 -9.10 8.22 22.27
C HIS A 105 -7.80 8.85 22.78
N ALA A 106 -6.77 8.06 23.06
CA ALA A 106 -5.51 8.52 23.64
C ALA A 106 -4.27 7.92 22.93
N GLN A 107 -4.32 7.85 21.59
CA GLN A 107 -3.17 7.37 20.82
C GLN A 107 -1.96 8.31 20.93
N THR A 108 -0.78 7.70 21.01
CA THR A 108 0.52 8.39 21.00
C THR A 108 1.47 7.69 20.04
N ALA A 109 2.42 8.42 19.47
CA ALA A 109 3.40 7.84 18.54
C ALA A 109 4.18 6.67 19.17
N ASN A 110 4.48 6.76 20.47
CA ASN A 110 5.14 5.69 21.22
C ASN A 110 4.26 4.45 21.42
N ALA A 111 2.94 4.61 21.57
CA ALA A 111 2.03 3.46 21.58
C ALA A 111 1.95 2.85 20.18
N GLN A 112 1.66 3.69 19.19
CA GLN A 112 1.44 3.29 17.81
C GLN A 112 2.67 2.59 17.20
N SER A 113 3.90 3.02 17.52
CA SER A 113 5.14 2.40 17.01
C SER A 113 5.39 0.98 17.51
N ARG A 114 4.59 0.51 18.47
CA ARG A 114 4.64 -0.84 19.07
C ARG A 114 3.41 -1.68 18.76
N GLN A 115 2.40 -1.09 18.11
CA GLN A 115 1.14 -1.71 17.75
C GLN A 115 1.04 -1.95 16.25
N PHE A 116 0.07 -2.72 15.80
CA PHE A 116 -0.17 -2.98 14.38
C PHE A 116 -0.58 -1.67 13.71
N GLY A 117 -0.05 -1.43 12.50
CA GLY A 117 -0.26 -0.17 11.79
C GLY A 117 -1.66 -0.01 11.19
N TYR A 118 -1.85 1.09 10.47
CA TYR A 118 -3.14 1.49 9.89
C TYR A 118 -3.20 1.19 8.40
N ASN A 119 -4.41 0.93 7.88
CA ASN A 119 -4.67 0.55 6.48
C ASN A 119 -3.70 -0.52 5.97
N ASN A 120 -3.87 -1.75 6.49
CA ASN A 120 -3.06 -2.86 6.02
C ASN A 120 -3.28 -3.10 4.52
N ASP A 121 -2.18 -3.34 3.79
CA ASP A 121 -2.23 -3.69 2.36
C ASP A 121 -1.59 -5.07 2.15
N PHE A 122 -0.42 -5.14 1.53
CA PHE A 122 0.25 -6.40 1.22
C PHE A 122 0.43 -7.28 2.46
N VAL A 123 0.14 -8.57 2.29
CA VAL A 123 0.37 -9.62 3.29
C VAL A 123 1.17 -10.78 2.69
N ALA A 124 2.23 -11.19 3.39
CA ALA A 124 2.98 -12.40 3.06
C ALA A 124 3.15 -13.31 4.26
N TYR A 125 2.87 -14.60 4.07
CA TYR A 125 3.05 -15.64 5.07
C TYR A 125 4.41 -16.36 4.93
N PHE A 126 5.10 -16.50 6.05
CA PHE A 126 6.37 -17.23 6.18
C PHE A 126 6.20 -18.32 7.24
N PRO A 127 6.13 -19.62 6.87
CA PRO A 127 6.02 -20.69 7.85
C PRO A 127 7.25 -20.74 8.75
N LEU A 128 7.06 -20.98 10.05
CA LEU A 128 8.17 -21.28 10.94
C LEU A 128 8.58 -22.75 10.75
N PRO A 129 9.88 -23.06 10.56
CA PRO A 129 10.32 -24.42 10.22
C PRO A 129 9.85 -25.50 11.21
N GLU A 130 9.77 -25.17 12.49
CA GLU A 130 9.42 -26.08 13.58
C GLU A 130 7.92 -26.38 13.69
N ALA A 131 7.06 -25.62 13.01
CA ALA A 131 5.60 -25.66 13.19
C ALA A 131 4.81 -25.82 11.88
N ALA A 132 5.50 -26.25 10.81
CA ALA A 132 4.94 -26.45 9.48
C ALA A 132 4.07 -25.25 9.02
N VAL A 133 2.76 -25.45 8.85
CA VAL A 133 1.81 -24.42 8.38
C VAL A 133 0.91 -23.87 9.48
N GLU A 134 1.02 -24.37 10.70
CA GLU A 134 0.11 -24.00 11.81
C GLU A 134 0.61 -22.77 12.58
N ARG A 135 1.89 -22.40 12.41
CA ARG A 135 2.49 -21.20 12.99
C ARG A 135 3.47 -20.57 12.00
N GLY A 136 3.44 -19.25 11.91
CA GLY A 136 4.27 -18.52 10.95
C GLY A 136 4.31 -17.04 11.21
N LEU A 137 5.07 -16.33 10.39
CA LEU A 137 5.15 -14.87 10.41
C LEU A 137 4.28 -14.31 9.28
N LEU A 138 3.47 -13.31 9.60
CA LEU A 138 2.91 -12.40 8.61
C LEU A 138 3.80 -11.16 8.52
N ALA A 139 4.24 -10.84 7.31
CA ALA A 139 4.73 -9.52 6.97
C ALA A 139 3.60 -8.73 6.34
N VAL A 140 3.18 -7.65 7.00
CA VAL A 140 2.00 -6.85 6.61
C VAL A 140 2.38 -5.39 6.44
N ASN A 141 2.17 -4.85 5.25
CA ASN A 141 2.34 -3.42 4.97
C ASN A 141 1.25 -2.58 5.63
N HIS A 142 1.57 -1.33 5.93
CA HIS A 142 0.66 -0.29 6.41
C HIS A 142 0.83 0.93 5.53
N GLU A 143 -0.09 1.07 4.59
CA GLU A 143 0.11 1.87 3.38
C GLU A 143 -0.02 3.37 3.67
N TYR A 144 -1.13 3.78 4.26
CA TYR A 144 -1.44 5.19 4.45
C TYR A 144 -2.27 5.43 5.71
N THR A 145 -2.50 6.69 6.06
CA THR A 145 -3.31 7.07 7.22
C THR A 145 -4.49 7.94 6.84
N ASN A 146 -5.56 7.87 7.63
CA ASN A 146 -6.73 8.72 7.45
C ASN A 146 -6.96 9.53 8.73
N ALA A 147 -6.33 10.71 8.86
CA ALA A 147 -6.38 11.54 10.07
C ALA A 147 -7.79 11.71 10.66
N LYS A 148 -8.76 12.00 9.80
CA LYS A 148 -10.19 12.19 10.17
C LYS A 148 -10.83 10.97 10.82
N HIS A 149 -10.30 9.77 10.58
CA HIS A 149 -10.75 8.51 11.15
C HIS A 149 -9.88 8.06 12.32
N MET A 150 -8.62 8.49 12.36
CA MET A 150 -7.70 8.17 13.44
C MET A 150 -7.90 9.06 14.67
N PHE A 151 -8.33 10.32 14.49
CA PHE A 151 -8.41 11.30 15.55
C PHE A 151 -9.84 11.84 15.73
N PRO A 152 -10.54 11.44 16.81
CA PRO A 152 -11.87 11.94 17.13
C PRO A 152 -11.95 13.47 17.12
N GLY A 153 -12.94 14.01 16.41
CA GLY A 153 -13.20 15.46 16.36
C GLY A 153 -12.35 16.25 15.37
N LEU A 154 -11.35 15.67 14.71
CA LEU A 154 -10.48 16.41 13.77
C LEU A 154 -11.24 16.90 12.52
N GLY A 155 -12.15 16.08 11.98
CA GLY A 155 -12.95 16.44 10.81
C GLY A 155 -12.09 16.72 9.58
N LYS A 156 -12.11 17.97 9.08
CA LYS A 156 -11.31 18.42 7.93
C LYS A 156 -10.08 19.26 8.33
N ALA A 157 -9.84 19.44 9.62
CA ALA A 157 -8.69 20.21 10.09
C ALA A 157 -7.37 19.47 9.80
N ARG A 158 -6.27 20.23 9.69
CA ARG A 158 -4.94 19.65 9.59
C ARG A 158 -4.55 18.99 10.93
N PRO A 159 -3.85 17.85 10.92
CA PRO A 159 -3.39 17.23 12.15
C PRO A 159 -2.35 18.11 12.87
N SER A 160 -2.34 18.06 14.20
CA SER A 160 -1.26 18.63 15.02
C SER A 160 0.03 17.82 14.89
N ARG A 161 1.16 18.37 15.37
CA ARG A 161 2.45 17.67 15.38
C ARG A 161 2.38 16.29 16.04
N ASP A 162 1.76 16.18 17.21
CA ASP A 162 1.64 14.90 17.92
C ASP A 162 0.78 13.89 17.14
N GLN A 163 -0.23 14.37 16.41
CA GLN A 163 -1.05 13.53 15.53
C GLN A 163 -0.27 13.09 14.29
N ILE A 164 0.55 13.97 13.70
CA ILE A 164 1.48 13.61 12.61
C ILE A 164 2.46 12.53 13.09
N ASP A 165 3.00 12.65 14.31
CA ASP A 165 3.90 11.63 14.88
C ASP A 165 3.20 10.27 15.02
N VAL A 166 1.91 10.25 15.39
CA VAL A 166 1.09 9.03 15.41
C VAL A 166 0.92 8.48 14.00
N GLU A 167 0.59 9.31 13.01
CA GLU A 167 0.45 8.87 11.62
C GLU A 167 1.75 8.24 11.10
N MET A 168 2.89 8.90 11.30
CA MET A 168 4.21 8.40 10.93
C MET A 168 4.52 7.05 11.58
N ALA A 169 4.15 6.88 12.85
CA ALA A 169 4.31 5.62 13.57
C ALA A 169 3.34 4.52 13.08
N ALA A 170 2.24 4.87 12.42
CA ALA A 170 1.24 3.92 11.90
C ALA A 170 1.62 3.34 10.52
N HIS A 171 2.54 3.96 9.80
CA HIS A 171 3.04 3.50 8.49
C HIS A 171 4.01 2.32 8.59
N GLY A 172 4.35 1.78 7.43
CA GLY A 172 5.47 0.88 7.25
C GLY A 172 5.04 -0.57 7.21
N MET A 173 5.56 -1.39 8.12
CA MET A 173 5.31 -2.82 8.15
C MET A 173 5.22 -3.35 9.59
N SER A 174 4.34 -4.33 9.78
CA SER A 174 4.35 -5.20 10.94
C SER A 174 4.81 -6.59 10.53
N ILE A 175 5.81 -7.11 11.24
CA ILE A 175 6.10 -8.54 11.29
C ILE A 175 5.42 -9.06 12.55
N VAL A 176 4.46 -9.95 12.40
CA VAL A 176 3.74 -10.56 13.52
C VAL A 176 3.74 -12.06 13.39
N GLU A 177 3.93 -12.74 14.51
CA GLU A 177 3.72 -14.17 14.57
C GLU A 177 2.22 -14.48 14.68
N ILE A 178 1.76 -15.48 13.93
CA ILE A 178 0.41 -16.01 13.99
C ILE A 178 0.45 -17.51 14.29
N GLU A 179 -0.60 -17.99 14.93
CA GLU A 179 -0.81 -19.39 15.20
C GLU A 179 -2.26 -19.78 14.92
N ARG A 180 -2.44 -21.04 14.54
CA ARG A 180 -3.76 -21.62 14.32
C ARG A 180 -4.35 -22.10 15.64
N GLY A 181 -5.56 -21.65 15.94
CA GLY A 181 -6.34 -22.07 17.10
C GLY A 181 -6.97 -23.46 16.92
N GLU A 182 -7.53 -23.98 18.00
CA GLU A 182 -8.25 -25.26 18.02
C GLU A 182 -9.49 -25.27 17.12
N ASP A 183 -10.11 -24.10 16.90
CA ASP A 183 -11.20 -23.88 15.95
C ASP A 183 -10.73 -23.86 14.48
N GLY A 184 -9.41 -24.01 14.28
CA GLY A 184 -8.74 -24.00 13.00
C GLY A 184 -8.61 -22.63 12.33
N GLY A 185 -8.96 -21.54 13.02
CA GLY A 185 -8.74 -20.16 12.56
C GLY A 185 -7.35 -19.65 12.97
N PHE A 186 -6.79 -18.70 12.24
CA PHE A 186 -5.54 -18.05 12.64
C PHE A 186 -5.81 -16.85 13.55
N ARG A 187 -4.92 -16.65 14.54
CA ARG A 187 -4.89 -15.47 15.41
C ARG A 187 -3.45 -15.00 15.62
N LEU A 188 -3.29 -13.77 16.08
CA LEU A 188 -1.98 -13.33 16.59
C LEU A 188 -1.52 -14.26 17.72
N ALA A 189 -0.25 -14.66 17.65
CA ALA A 189 0.44 -15.25 18.79
C ALA A 189 0.92 -14.14 19.74
N GLU A 190 1.25 -14.51 20.97
CA GLU A 190 1.86 -13.57 21.92
C GLU A 190 3.11 -12.90 21.31
N PRO A 191 3.27 -11.57 21.43
CA PRO A 191 4.42 -10.86 20.92
C PRO A 191 5.75 -11.50 21.34
N GLY A 192 6.46 -12.04 20.35
CA GLY A 192 7.70 -12.77 20.57
C GLY A 192 8.92 -12.06 19.95
N ARG A 193 10.05 -12.78 19.96
CA ARG A 193 11.33 -12.30 19.40
C ARG A 193 11.29 -11.94 17.91
N TRP A 194 10.31 -12.47 17.17
CA TRP A 194 10.17 -12.25 15.75
C TRP A 194 9.32 -11.03 15.42
N ASN A 195 8.49 -10.58 16.36
CA ASN A 195 7.60 -9.48 16.11
C ASN A 195 8.40 -8.18 15.98
N ARG A 196 8.04 -7.38 14.98
CA ARG A 196 8.76 -6.15 14.66
C ARG A 196 7.84 -5.12 14.04
N ARG A 197 8.06 -3.87 14.42
CA ARG A 197 7.58 -2.71 13.67
C ARG A 197 8.71 -2.08 12.89
N ILE A 198 8.40 -1.74 11.64
CA ILE A 198 9.22 -0.90 10.78
C ILE A 198 8.30 0.26 10.41
N THR A 199 8.70 1.48 10.71
CA THR A 199 7.87 2.70 10.64
C THR A 199 8.50 3.73 9.72
N ALA A 200 7.84 4.89 9.55
CA ALA A 200 8.38 6.03 8.83
C ALA A 200 9.68 6.60 9.44
N ASP A 201 10.11 6.18 10.64
CA ASP A 201 11.36 6.65 11.27
C ASP A 201 12.40 5.53 11.51
N THR A 202 12.09 4.28 11.17
CA THR A 202 13.04 3.18 11.36
C THR A 202 14.26 3.38 10.47
N GLN A 203 15.48 3.40 11.02
CA GLN A 203 16.67 3.55 10.18
C GLN A 203 16.88 2.36 9.26
N LEU A 204 16.85 2.60 7.95
CA LEU A 204 17.08 1.63 6.89
C LEU A 204 18.41 1.89 6.17
N LEU A 205 18.96 0.85 5.56
CA LEU A 205 20.17 0.92 4.74
C LEU A 205 19.79 1.05 3.27
N LEU A 206 20.46 1.98 2.59
CA LEU A 206 20.41 2.09 1.13
C LEU A 206 21.53 1.22 0.53
N SER A 207 21.18 0.44 -0.49
CA SER A 207 22.09 -0.44 -1.21
C SER A 207 21.87 -0.30 -2.72
N GLY A 208 22.71 -0.95 -3.52
CA GLY A 208 22.70 -0.86 -4.97
C GLY A 208 23.45 0.37 -5.52
N PRO A 209 23.44 0.58 -6.85
CA PRO A 209 24.31 1.55 -7.51
C PRO A 209 24.11 3.01 -7.09
N ALA A 210 22.91 3.38 -6.64
CA ALA A 210 22.62 4.75 -6.22
C ALA A 210 23.12 5.06 -4.80
N ALA A 211 23.38 4.04 -3.97
CA ALA A 211 23.78 4.23 -2.58
C ALA A 211 25.09 5.03 -2.47
N GLY A 212 25.06 6.14 -1.74
CA GLY A 212 26.18 7.06 -1.55
C GLY A 212 26.33 8.14 -2.62
N SER A 213 25.47 8.13 -3.65
CA SER A 213 25.40 9.21 -4.63
C SER A 213 24.99 10.53 -3.98
N GLU A 214 25.34 11.66 -4.62
CA GLU A 214 25.00 12.99 -4.12
C GLU A 214 23.49 13.20 -3.97
N TRP A 215 22.68 12.59 -4.82
CA TRP A 215 21.20 12.66 -4.81
C TRP A 215 20.55 11.97 -3.61
N LEU A 216 21.27 11.10 -2.90
CA LEU A 216 20.77 10.45 -1.68
C LEU A 216 21.31 11.09 -0.40
N ARG A 217 22.18 12.11 -0.52
CA ARG A 217 22.72 12.81 0.64
C ARG A 217 21.72 13.85 1.10
N THR A 218 21.54 13.91 2.42
CA THR A 218 20.68 14.88 3.09
C THR A 218 21.45 15.51 4.23
N SER A 219 20.91 16.57 4.83
CA SER A 219 21.45 17.15 6.05
C SER A 219 21.56 16.13 7.20
N ARG A 220 20.67 15.12 7.22
CA ARG A 220 20.61 14.06 8.24
C ARG A 220 21.49 12.85 7.95
N ASP A 221 21.72 12.54 6.68
CA ASP A 221 22.69 11.54 6.26
C ASP A 221 23.57 12.07 5.11
N PRO A 222 24.69 12.75 5.45
CA PRO A 222 25.66 13.21 4.46
C PRO A 222 26.35 12.07 3.70
N SER A 223 26.23 10.81 4.17
CA SER A 223 26.82 9.67 3.47
C SER A 223 25.96 9.16 2.32
N GLY A 224 24.65 9.42 2.33
CA GLY A 224 23.68 8.94 1.34
C GLY A 224 23.48 7.42 1.34
N ARG A 225 23.67 6.78 2.49
CA ARG A 225 23.63 5.31 2.67
C ARG A 225 22.61 4.84 3.69
N ARG A 226 21.93 5.75 4.37
CA ARG A 226 20.90 5.48 5.37
C ARG A 226 19.71 6.39 5.13
N VAL A 227 18.51 5.85 5.37
CA VAL A 227 17.26 6.60 5.24
C VAL A 227 16.38 6.35 6.46
N ALA A 228 15.60 7.35 6.85
CA ALA A 228 14.63 7.24 7.92
C ALA A 228 13.31 6.70 7.37
N GLY A 229 13.08 5.42 7.64
CA GLY A 229 11.83 4.70 7.44
C GLY A 229 11.45 4.44 6.00
N MET A 230 10.16 4.16 5.86
CA MET A 230 9.51 3.88 4.59
C MET A 230 8.07 4.40 4.59
N LEU A 231 7.54 4.74 3.42
CA LEU A 231 6.28 5.46 3.24
C LEU A 231 5.42 4.82 2.14
N TYR A 232 4.10 5.00 2.22
CA TYR A 232 3.16 4.54 1.19
C TYR A 232 3.38 3.08 0.76
N ASN A 233 3.58 2.19 1.74
CA ASN A 233 3.88 0.79 1.53
C ASN A 233 2.64 0.07 0.99
N CYS A 234 2.51 -0.02 -0.34
CA CYS A 234 1.35 -0.58 -1.01
C CYS A 234 1.46 -2.10 -1.11
N SER A 235 1.96 -2.58 -2.26
CA SER A 235 2.13 -4.00 -2.53
C SER A 235 3.49 -4.54 -2.05
N GLY A 236 3.78 -5.78 -2.42
CA GLY A 236 5.03 -6.41 -2.06
C GLY A 236 5.27 -7.73 -2.77
N GLY A 237 6.28 -8.46 -2.29
CA GLY A 237 6.65 -9.75 -2.82
C GLY A 237 7.36 -10.62 -1.80
N LYS A 238 7.30 -11.93 -2.00
CA LYS A 238 8.09 -12.90 -1.25
C LYS A 238 9.19 -13.44 -2.15
N THR A 239 10.43 -13.38 -1.69
CA THR A 239 11.55 -13.95 -2.44
C THR A 239 11.71 -15.44 -2.14
N PRO A 240 12.27 -16.23 -3.09
CA PRO A 240 12.53 -17.65 -2.86
C PRO A 240 13.54 -17.93 -1.74
N TRP A 241 14.38 -16.96 -1.38
CA TRP A 241 15.38 -17.07 -0.31
C TRP A 241 14.88 -16.53 1.05
N GLY A 242 13.57 -16.38 1.22
CA GLY A 242 12.96 -16.13 2.53
C GLY A 242 12.99 -14.67 2.98
N THR A 243 13.02 -13.71 2.05
CA THR A 243 12.87 -12.28 2.37
C THR A 243 11.55 -11.73 1.85
N VAL A 244 11.10 -10.62 2.44
CA VAL A 244 9.94 -9.85 1.99
C VAL A 244 10.40 -8.59 1.26
N LEU A 245 9.69 -8.23 0.20
CA LEU A 245 9.78 -6.97 -0.50
C LEU A 245 8.54 -6.15 -0.15
N THR A 246 8.73 -4.88 0.14
CA THR A 246 7.67 -3.88 0.28
C THR A 246 7.96 -2.75 -0.71
N CYS A 247 6.91 -2.15 -1.27
CA CYS A 247 7.03 -1.14 -2.31
C CYS A 247 6.39 0.18 -1.86
N GLU A 248 7.17 1.26 -1.92
CA GLU A 248 6.66 2.62 -1.75
C GLU A 248 5.99 3.07 -3.05
N GLU A 249 4.74 3.51 -3.00
CA GLU A 249 3.98 3.94 -4.18
C GLU A 249 3.82 5.47 -4.22
N ASN A 250 2.81 6.02 -3.54
CA ASN A 250 2.50 7.45 -3.60
C ASN A 250 3.28 8.26 -2.56
N PHE A 251 4.60 8.07 -2.52
CA PHE A 251 5.49 8.76 -1.57
C PHE A 251 5.44 10.29 -1.71
N HIS A 252 5.21 10.79 -2.92
CA HIS A 252 5.14 12.22 -3.25
C HIS A 252 4.09 12.97 -2.44
N ASN A 253 3.02 12.30 -1.99
CA ASN A 253 1.94 12.90 -1.19
C ASN A 253 2.39 13.39 0.20
N TYR A 254 3.58 12.99 0.67
CA TYR A 254 4.13 13.41 1.96
C TYR A 254 5.10 14.58 1.87
N PHE A 255 5.50 14.99 0.66
CA PHE A 255 6.53 16.00 0.47
C PHE A 255 5.93 17.30 -0.05
N GLY A 256 6.38 18.43 0.50
CA GLY A 256 5.98 19.77 0.09
C GLY A 256 7.17 20.71 0.05
N GLY A 257 6.92 22.02 -0.13
CA GLY A 257 7.95 23.06 -0.04
C GLY A 257 8.79 23.25 -1.31
N VAL A 258 8.30 22.78 -2.47
CA VAL A 258 8.96 22.95 -3.78
C VAL A 258 9.20 24.43 -4.11
N GLU A 259 8.31 25.32 -3.67
CA GLU A 259 8.43 26.77 -3.85
C GLU A 259 9.62 27.40 -3.13
N SER A 260 10.23 26.69 -2.18
CA SER A 260 11.42 27.15 -1.45
C SER A 260 12.73 26.79 -2.16
N LEU A 261 12.66 26.04 -3.26
CA LEU A 261 13.85 25.72 -4.06
C LEU A 261 14.38 26.97 -4.79
N PRO A 262 15.70 27.08 -4.99
CA PRO A 262 16.29 28.08 -5.86
C PRO A 262 15.69 28.04 -7.28
N VAL A 263 15.58 29.22 -7.93
CA VAL A 263 14.92 29.39 -9.24
C VAL A 263 15.50 28.49 -10.35
N ASP A 264 16.78 28.12 -10.25
CA ASP A 264 17.48 27.27 -11.21
C ASP A 264 17.92 25.92 -10.61
N ASP A 265 17.28 25.47 -9.53
CA ASP A 265 17.61 24.18 -8.90
C ASP A 265 17.19 23.01 -9.82
N PRO A 266 18.12 22.12 -10.22
CA PRO A 266 17.81 21.01 -11.12
C PRO A 266 16.76 20.05 -10.54
N ARG A 267 16.58 20.01 -9.21
CA ARG A 267 15.58 19.16 -8.55
C ARG A 267 14.15 19.55 -8.88
N ALA A 268 13.89 20.80 -9.27
CA ALA A 268 12.53 21.27 -9.53
C ALA A 268 11.85 20.46 -10.65
N ALA A 269 12.58 20.13 -11.72
CA ALA A 269 12.07 19.31 -12.81
C ALA A 269 11.79 17.86 -12.38
N ASP A 270 12.65 17.28 -11.54
CA ASP A 270 12.48 15.93 -11.00
C ASP A 270 11.29 15.87 -10.05
N HIS A 271 11.15 16.82 -9.13
CA HIS A 271 10.01 16.92 -8.22
C HIS A 271 8.68 17.03 -8.99
N ALA A 272 8.62 17.91 -9.99
CA ALA A 272 7.44 18.03 -10.85
C ALA A 272 7.13 16.72 -11.59
N ARG A 273 8.15 16.01 -12.07
CA ARG A 273 7.97 14.70 -12.72
C ARG A 273 7.40 13.63 -11.79
N TYR A 274 7.74 13.66 -10.50
CA TYR A 274 7.21 12.75 -9.49
C TYR A 274 5.90 13.23 -8.86
N GLY A 275 5.36 14.38 -9.27
CA GLY A 275 4.10 14.90 -8.76
C GLY A 275 4.21 15.60 -7.40
N ILE A 276 5.41 16.06 -7.02
CA ILE A 276 5.58 16.96 -5.87
C ILE A 276 5.34 18.37 -6.39
N GLU A 277 4.17 18.91 -6.08
CA GLU A 277 3.69 20.20 -6.58
C GLU A 277 3.94 21.33 -5.56
N ALA A 278 3.73 22.59 -5.99
CA ALA A 278 3.84 23.74 -5.11
C ALA A 278 2.70 23.76 -4.07
N GLY A 279 3.02 24.21 -2.85
CA GLY A 279 2.09 24.26 -1.73
C GLY A 279 2.23 23.08 -0.76
N PRO A 280 1.32 22.98 0.23
CA PRO A 280 1.41 21.95 1.25
C PRO A 280 1.08 20.57 0.68
N SER A 281 1.76 19.55 1.19
CA SER A 281 1.49 18.17 0.82
C SER A 281 0.09 17.72 1.28
N ASP A 282 -0.39 16.60 0.75
CA ASP A 282 -1.69 16.03 1.14
C ASP A 282 -1.72 15.73 2.64
N TYR A 283 -0.61 15.27 3.20
CA TYR A 283 -0.47 14.94 4.63
C TYR A 283 -0.05 16.15 5.47
N GLY A 284 0.67 17.11 4.90
CA GLY A 284 1.13 18.31 5.62
C GLY A 284 2.23 18.03 6.65
N TRP A 285 2.94 16.89 6.54
CA TRP A 285 3.95 16.47 7.50
C TRP A 285 5.16 17.41 7.55
N GLU A 286 5.44 18.11 6.46
CA GLU A 286 6.48 19.14 6.36
C GLU A 286 6.30 20.26 7.39
N SER A 287 5.06 20.52 7.85
CA SER A 287 4.77 21.53 8.88
C SER A 287 5.32 21.16 10.26
N ALA A 288 5.50 19.87 10.54
CA ALA A 288 5.98 19.34 11.82
C ALA A 288 7.41 18.79 11.72
N HIS A 289 7.79 18.30 10.54
CA HIS A 289 9.03 17.56 10.29
C HIS A 289 9.71 18.08 9.02
N PRO A 290 10.77 18.90 9.16
CA PRO A 290 11.45 19.52 8.01
C PRO A 290 12.02 18.54 6.97
N ARG A 291 12.19 17.25 7.31
CA ARG A 291 12.67 16.22 6.35
C ARG A 291 11.70 15.93 5.20
N PHE A 292 10.46 16.40 5.31
CA PHE A 292 9.44 16.30 4.27
C PHE A 292 9.29 17.61 3.47
N ASP A 293 10.06 18.63 3.83
CA ASP A 293 10.16 19.87 3.06
C ASP A 293 11.37 19.75 2.12
N VAL A 294 11.11 19.59 0.82
CA VAL A 294 12.18 19.38 -0.17
C VAL A 294 13.07 20.61 -0.36
N GLY A 295 12.60 21.80 0.03
CA GLY A 295 13.38 23.03 -0.02
C GLY A 295 14.35 23.19 1.16
N ARG A 296 14.33 22.27 2.13
CA ARG A 296 15.17 22.32 3.35
C ARG A 296 16.23 21.23 3.42
N GLU A 297 16.37 20.44 2.36
CA GLU A 297 17.45 19.48 2.14
C GLU A 297 18.34 19.93 0.96
#